data_AF-A0A940NGQ1-F1
#
_entry.id   AF-A0A940NGQ1-F1
#
_cell.length_a   1.000
_cell.length_b   1.000
_cell.length_c   1.000
_cell.angle_alpha   90.00
_cell.angle_beta   90.00
_cell.angle_gamma   90.00
#
_symmetry.space_group_name_H-M   'P 1'
#
loop_
_entity.id
_entity.type
_entity.pdbx_description
1 polymer ?
#
loop_
_entity_poly.entity_id
_entity_poly.type
_entity_poly.pdbx_seq_one_letter_code
_entity_poly.pdbx_strand_id
1 'polypeptide(L)'
;MTTVTATDLARRTNQVLDALARGESVTITRNNTVLGTISPPARAVTLREAFERLPKMSRDAAERYKTDIRGADFDDEVRDPWQH
;
A
#
# COMPACT_ATOMS: atom_id res chain seq x y z
N MET A 1 7.76 -14.64 -0.18
CA MET A 1 8.50 -14.08 0.96
C MET A 1 9.51 -15.13 1.38
N THR A 2 10.80 -14.80 1.27
CA THR A 2 11.88 -15.79 1.34
C THR A 2 12.73 -15.53 2.58
N THR A 3 12.97 -16.56 3.39
CA THR A 3 13.80 -16.45 4.60
C THR A 3 15.20 -16.98 4.33
N VAL A 4 16.23 -16.17 4.58
CA VAL A 4 17.63 -16.54 4.37
C VAL A 4 18.45 -16.28 5.64
N THR A 5 19.45 -17.11 5.89
CA THR A 5 20.37 -16.85 7.00
C THR A 5 21.35 -15.73 6.65
N ALA A 6 21.91 -15.05 7.65
CA ALA A 6 22.93 -14.00 7.47
C ALA A 6 24.17 -14.54 6.72
N THR A 7 24.51 -15.81 6.94
CA THR A 7 25.63 -16.47 6.23
C THR A 7 25.28 -16.76 4.78
N ASP A 8 24.04 -17.17 4.50
CA ASP A 8 23.57 -17.40 3.13
C ASP A 8 23.45 -16.08 2.34
N LEU A 9 23.03 -15.00 3.00
CA LEU A 9 23.01 -13.66 2.43
C LEU A 9 24.41 -13.21 1.98
N ALA A 10 25.43 -13.45 2.81
CA ALA A 10 26.82 -13.10 2.49
C ALA A 10 27.39 -13.97 1.35
N ARG A 11 26.98 -15.24 1.25
CA ARG A 11 27.45 -16.16 0.19
C ARG A 11 26.71 -16.02 -1.12
N ARG A 12 25.45 -15.55 -1.10
CA ARG A 12 24.55 -15.51 -2.26
C ARG A 12 23.97 -14.12 -2.48
N THR A 13 24.77 -13.08 -2.26
CA THR A 13 24.33 -11.68 -2.32
C THR A 13 23.65 -11.35 -3.65
N ASN A 14 24.22 -11.77 -4.78
CA ASN A 14 23.64 -11.51 -6.10
C ASN A 14 22.24 -12.13 -6.27
N GLN A 15 22.01 -13.37 -5.80
CA GLN A 15 20.68 -13.99 -5.89
C GLN A 15 19.64 -13.28 -5.03
N VAL A 16 20.04 -12.76 -3.87
CA VAL A 16 19.15 -11.96 -3.00
C VAL A 16 18.85 -10.61 -3.64
N LEU A 17 19.84 -9.96 -4.25
CA LEU A 17 19.63 -8.72 -5.00
C LEU A 17 18.73 -8.93 -6.22
N ASP A 18 18.89 -10.04 -6.95
CA ASP A 18 18.01 -10.39 -8.07
C ASP A 18 16.57 -10.65 -7.61
N ALA A 19 16.38 -11.28 -6.44
CA ALA A 19 15.06 -11.47 -5.84
C ALA A 19 14.41 -10.13 -5.46
N LEU A 20 15.18 -9.22 -4.85
CA LEU A 20 14.74 -7.87 -4.54
C LEU A 20 14.40 -7.08 -5.81
N ALA A 21 15.17 -7.23 -6.89
CA ALA A 21 14.92 -6.60 -8.19
C ALA A 21 13.61 -7.09 -8.83
N ARG A 22 13.21 -8.35 -8.60
CA ARG A 22 11.90 -8.89 -9.01
C ARG A 22 10.73 -8.43 -8.13
N GLY A 23 10.99 -7.69 -7.06
CA GLY A 23 9.98 -7.23 -6.12
C GLY A 23 9.73 -8.18 -4.94
N GLU A 24 10.56 -9.19 -4.74
CA GLU A 24 10.41 -10.15 -3.65
C GLU A 24 11.05 -9.63 -2.36
N SER A 25 10.33 -9.72 -1.23
CA SER A 25 10.89 -9.39 0.09
C SER A 25 11.64 -10.58 0.69
N VAL A 26 12.76 -10.28 1.36
CA VAL A 26 13.66 -11.27 1.96
C VAL A 26 13.86 -10.99 3.45
N THR A 27 13.58 -11.97 4.29
CA THR A 27 13.79 -11.92 5.74
C THR A 27 15.12 -12.54 6.09
N ILE A 28 15.93 -11.85 6.89
CA ILE A 28 17.26 -12.26 7.32
C ILE A 28 17.17 -12.86 8.72
N THR A 29 17.74 -14.05 8.91
CA THR A 29 17.85 -14.72 10.21
C THR A 29 19.29 -15.01 10.59
N ARG A 30 19.62 -15.06 11.89
CA ARG A 30 20.91 -15.51 12.40
C ARG A 30 20.66 -16.33 13.66
N ASN A 31 21.23 -17.53 13.75
CA ASN A 31 21.02 -18.44 14.88
C ASN A 31 19.54 -18.62 15.24
N ASN A 32 18.69 -18.79 14.22
CA ASN A 32 17.24 -18.92 14.36
C ASN A 32 16.49 -17.67 14.89
N THR A 33 17.18 -16.52 15.02
CA THR A 33 16.57 -15.23 15.37
C THR A 33 16.39 -14.38 14.11
N VAL A 34 15.22 -13.75 13.95
CA VAL A 34 14.97 -12.79 12.87
C VAL A 34 15.73 -11.49 13.16
N LEU A 35 16.60 -11.08 12.24
CA LEU A 35 17.35 -9.82 12.34
C LEU A 35 16.61 -8.65 11.68
N GLY A 36 15.87 -8.93 10.61
CA GLY A 36 15.11 -7.91 9.88
C GLY A 36 14.67 -8.38 8.50
N THR A 37 14.00 -7.50 7.77
CA THR A 37 13.50 -7.77 6.42
C THR A 37 13.99 -6.70 5.46
N ILE A 38 14.57 -7.11 4.33
CA ILE A 38 14.86 -6.22 3.20
C ILE A 38 13.68 -6.33 2.24
N SER A 39 13.13 -5.19 1.87
CA SER A 39 12.06 -5.10 0.88
C SER A 39 12.45 -4.09 -0.21
N PRO A 40 12.04 -4.32 -1.46
CA PRO A 40 12.25 -3.34 -2.51
C PRO A 40 11.55 -2.03 -2.13
N PRO A 41 12.09 -0.87 -2.55
CA PRO A 41 11.42 0.40 -2.33
C PRO A 41 10.01 0.30 -2.91
N ALA A 42 9.00 0.64 -2.09
CA ALA A 42 7.63 0.73 -2.57
C ALA A 42 7.66 1.64 -3.80
N ARG A 43 7.31 1.08 -4.98
CA ARG A 43 7.28 1.84 -6.22
C ARG A 43 6.44 3.08 -5.92
N ALA A 44 7.07 4.26 -5.98
CA ALA A 44 6.40 5.51 -5.71
C ALA A 44 5.28 5.64 -6.75
N VAL A 45 4.08 5.21 -6.37
CA VAL A 45 2.91 5.35 -7.20
C VAL A 45 2.58 6.81 -7.18
N THR A 46 2.47 7.39 -8.37
CA THR A 46 1.91 8.72 -8.49
C THR A 46 0.49 8.70 -7.89
N LEU A 47 0.02 9.83 -7.37
CA LEU A 47 -1.35 9.96 -6.86
C LEU A 47 -2.37 9.39 -7.86
N ARG A 48 -2.17 9.65 -9.16
CA ARG A 48 -3.00 9.11 -10.25
C ARG A 48 -3.05 7.58 -10.25
N GLU A 49 -1.90 6.91 -10.21
CA GLU A 49 -1.85 5.44 -10.21
C GLU A 49 -2.44 4.85 -8.93
N ALA A 50 -2.30 5.54 -7.79
CA ALA A 50 -2.95 5.12 -6.55
C ALA A 50 -4.48 5.23 -6.66
N PHE A 51 -5.00 6.31 -7.24
CA PHE A 51 -6.43 6.51 -7.49
C PHE A 51 -7.03 5.45 -8.44
N GLU A 52 -6.29 5.03 -9.46
CA GLU A 52 -6.75 3.99 -10.39
C GLU A 52 -6.89 2.61 -9.73
N ARG A 53 -6.15 2.36 -8.65
CA ARG A 53 -6.22 1.11 -7.88
C ARG A 53 -7.37 1.08 -6.87
N LEU A 54 -8.00 2.22 -6.60
CA LEU A 54 -9.15 2.24 -5.70
C LEU A 54 -10.33 1.50 -6.35
N PRO A 55 -11.05 0.67 -5.57
CA PRO A 55 -12.22 -0.02 -6.09
C PRO A 55 -13.24 1.02 -6.58
N LYS A 56 -13.67 0.87 -7.84
CA LYS A 56 -14.69 1.76 -8.41
C LYS A 56 -16.02 1.48 -7.73
N MET A 57 -16.68 2.54 -7.28
CA MET A 57 -18.06 2.46 -6.79
C MET A 57 -18.95 1.90 -7.91
N SER A 58 -19.85 0.97 -7.57
CA SER A 58 -20.83 0.47 -8.54
C SER A 58 -21.76 1.59 -8.98
N ARG A 59 -22.29 1.50 -10.20
CA ARG A 59 -23.20 2.52 -10.74
C ARG A 59 -24.41 2.72 -9.83
N ASP A 60 -24.97 1.64 -9.31
CA ASP A 60 -26.16 1.69 -8.43
C ASP A 60 -25.85 2.35 -7.09
N ALA A 61 -24.67 2.08 -6.51
CA ALA A 61 -24.22 2.75 -5.29
C ALA A 61 -23.99 4.24 -5.52
N ALA A 62 -23.46 4.61 -6.70
CA ALA A 62 -23.25 6.00 -7.07
C ALA A 62 -24.58 6.75 -7.24
N GLU A 63 -25.59 6.16 -7.88
CA GLU A 63 -26.91 6.78 -8.03
C GLU A 63 -27.68 6.86 -6.71
N ARG A 64 -27.55 5.85 -5.83
CA ARG A 64 -28.10 5.92 -4.48
C ARG A 64 -27.47 7.04 -3.68
N TYR A 65 -26.14 7.13 -3.66
CA TYR A 65 -25.40 8.19 -2.98
C TYR A 65 -25.78 9.59 -3.48
N LYS A 66 -25.95 9.77 -4.81
CA LYS A 66 -26.44 11.05 -5.38
C LYS A 66 -27.85 11.39 -4.90
N THR A 67 -28.72 10.40 -4.79
CA THR A 67 -30.10 10.59 -4.33
C THR A 67 -30.09 10.96 -2.84
N ASP A 68 -29.29 10.25 -2.04
CA ASP A 68 -29.15 10.49 -0.61
C ASP A 68 -28.61 11.89 -0.34
N ILE A 69 -27.57 12.35 -1.06
CA ILE A 69 -27.05 13.72 -0.91
C ILE A 69 -28.11 14.76 -1.29
N ARG A 70 -28.85 14.56 -2.38
CA ARG A 70 -29.86 15.54 -2.82
C ARG A 70 -31.05 15.63 -1.88
N GLY A 71 -31.37 14.52 -1.21
CA GLY A 71 -32.45 14.45 -0.22
C GLY A 71 -31.98 14.71 1.21
N ALA A 72 -30.68 14.83 1.45
CA ALA A 72 -30.15 15.16 2.76
C ALA A 72 -30.45 16.63 3.05
N ASP A 73 -31.15 16.85 4.16
CA ASP A 73 -31.30 18.17 4.76
C ASP A 73 -29.99 18.46 5.49
N PHE A 74 -29.10 19.19 4.82
CA PHE A 74 -27.85 19.64 5.43
C PHE A 74 -28.15 20.88 6.25
N ASP A 75 -28.10 20.74 7.57
CA ASP A 75 -28.20 21.88 8.47
C ASP A 75 -26.97 22.79 8.32
N ASP A 76 -27.21 24.11 8.24
CA ASP A 76 -26.17 25.15 8.21
C ASP A 76 -25.41 25.24 9.56
N GLU A 77 -25.79 24.45 10.57
CA GLU A 77 -25.01 24.25 11.80
C GLU A 77 -23.60 23.68 11.55
N VAL A 78 -23.37 23.00 10.42
CA VAL A 78 -22.05 22.47 10.08
C VAL A 78 -21.16 23.58 9.51
N ARG A 79 -20.37 24.20 10.38
CA ARG A 79 -19.35 25.20 10.00
C ARG A 79 -18.45 24.67 8.89
N ASP A 80 -18.41 25.39 7.77
CA ASP A 80 -17.53 25.08 6.64
C ASP A 80 -16.07 25.00 7.13
N PRO A 81 -15.42 23.82 7.00
CA PRO A 81 -14.06 23.61 7.48
C PRO A 81 -13.00 24.39 6.67
N TRP A 82 -13.40 25.06 5.58
CA TRP A 82 -12.53 25.85 4.70
C TRP A 82 -12.85 27.34 4.69
N GLN A 83 -13.90 27.78 5.38
CA GLN A 83 -14.14 29.21 5.63
C GLN A 83 -13.22 29.66 6.78
N HIS A 84 -12.12 30.32 6.42
CA HIS A 84 -11.26 31.06 7.33
C HIS A 84 -11.77 32.48 7.56
#